data_AF-X0S249-F1
#
_entry.id   AF-X0S249-F1
#
_cell.length_a   1.000
_cell.length_b   1.000
_cell.length_c   1.000
_cell.angle_alpha   90.00
_cell.angle_beta   90.00
_cell.angle_gamma   90.00
#
_symmetry.space_group_name_H-M   'P 1'
#
loop_
_entity.id
_entity.type
_entity.pdbx_description
1 polymer ?
#
loop_
_entity_poly.entity_id
_entity_poly.type
_entity_poly.pdbx_seq_one_letter_code
_entity_poly.pdbx_strand_id
1 'polypeptide(L)'
;MARDQIGDRFEKRRDKRKLSDMAQRALSTEETEAEEQAIAAAKAEREKDPDKYRLKADAQVGRNDPCPCGSGKKFKKCCGAAK
;
A
#
# COMPACT_ATOMS: atom_id res chain seq x y z
N MET A 1 -50.62 30.71 -18.69
CA MET A 1 -50.09 29.35 -18.86
C MET A 1 -49.91 28.75 -17.47
N ALA A 2 -50.51 27.60 -17.18
CA ALA A 2 -50.44 26.98 -15.85
C ALA A 2 -49.07 26.33 -15.66
N ARG A 3 -48.44 26.52 -14.50
CA ARG A 3 -47.17 25.84 -14.15
C ARG A 3 -47.41 24.33 -14.04
N ASP A 4 -46.65 23.54 -14.78
CA ASP A 4 -46.68 22.07 -14.68
C ASP A 4 -45.87 21.61 -13.46
N GLN A 5 -46.57 21.57 -12.33
CA GLN A 5 -45.99 21.19 -11.03
C GLN A 5 -45.42 19.77 -11.02
N ILE A 6 -45.88 18.90 -11.92
CA ILE A 6 -45.41 17.52 -12.05
C ILE A 6 -44.09 17.51 -12.80
N GLY A 7 -44.00 18.21 -13.94
CA GLY A 7 -42.75 18.41 -14.69
C GLY A 7 -41.65 19.05 -13.82
N ASP A 8 -41.98 20.10 -13.07
CA ASP A 8 -41.07 20.78 -12.14
C ASP A 8 -40.49 19.83 -11.09
N ARG A 9 -41.28 18.86 -10.61
CA ARG A 9 -40.84 17.86 -9.63
C ARG A 9 -39.83 16.87 -10.23
N PHE A 10 -40.04 16.44 -11.47
CA PHE A 10 -39.12 15.54 -12.16
C PHE A 10 -37.78 16.24 -12.48
N GLU A 11 -37.84 17.51 -12.87
CA GLU A 11 -36.66 18.31 -13.15
C GLU A 11 -35.80 18.51 -11.89
N LYS A 12 -36.41 18.91 -10.77
CA LYS A 12 -35.71 19.02 -9.48
C LYS A 12 -35.06 17.72 -9.01
N ARG A 13 -35.69 16.56 -9.24
CA ARG A 13 -35.09 15.26 -8.90
C ARG A 13 -33.86 14.95 -9.76
N ARG A 14 -33.92 15.24 -11.07
CA ARG A 14 -32.82 15.07 -12.02
C ARG A 14 -31.65 15.99 -11.68
N ASP A 15 -31.92 17.24 -11.31
CA ASP A 15 -30.88 18.18 -10.92
C ASP A 15 -30.22 17.79 -9.59
N LYS A 16 -31.00 17.31 -8.62
CA LYS A 16 -30.47 16.76 -7.37
C LYS A 16 -29.54 15.55 -7.63
N ARG A 17 -29.91 14.67 -8.56
CA ARG A 17 -29.08 13.52 -8.95
C ARG A 17 -27.78 13.94 -9.66
N LYS A 18 -27.83 14.97 -10.51
CA LYS A 18 -26.63 15.54 -11.14
C LYS A 18 -25.70 16.17 -10.10
N LEU A 19 -26.27 16.91 -9.14
CA LEU A 19 -25.50 17.52 -8.06
C LEU A 19 -24.80 16.45 -7.21
N SER A 20 -25.50 15.35 -6.88
CA SER A 20 -24.89 14.25 -6.13
C SER A 20 -23.80 13.52 -6.93
N ASP A 21 -23.98 13.32 -8.24
CA ASP A 21 -22.98 12.70 -9.12
C ASP A 21 -21.72 13.56 -9.25
N MET A 22 -21.88 14.88 -9.38
CA MET A 22 -20.75 15.84 -9.36
C MET A 22 -20.03 15.85 -8.01
N ALA A 23 -20.77 15.80 -6.89
CA ALA A 23 -20.18 15.75 -5.55
C ALA A 23 -19.41 14.44 -5.30
N GLN A 24 -19.94 13.29 -5.75
CA GLN A 24 -19.25 12.01 -5.66
C GLN A 24 -17.94 11.98 -6.45
N ARG A 25 -17.92 12.59 -7.65
CA ARG A 25 -16.70 12.74 -8.44
C ARG A 25 -15.66 13.63 -7.76
N ALA A 26 -16.08 14.74 -7.16
CA ALA A 26 -15.17 15.63 -6.42
C ALA A 26 -14.57 14.94 -5.19
N LEU A 27 -15.38 14.20 -4.44
CA LEU A 27 -14.89 13.39 -3.31
C LEU A 27 -13.86 12.36 -3.79
N SER A 28 -14.12 11.66 -4.89
CA SER A 28 -13.19 10.66 -5.40
C SER A 28 -11.85 11.25 -5.86
N THR A 29 -11.82 12.50 -6.35
CA THR A 29 -10.55 13.15 -6.71
C THR A 29 -9.75 13.53 -5.48
N GLU A 30 -10.41 14.08 -4.45
CA GLU A 30 -9.76 14.44 -3.19
C GLU A 30 -9.22 13.20 -2.46
N GLU A 31 -9.96 12.07 -2.51
CA GLU A 31 -9.53 10.79 -1.98
C GLU A 31 -8.27 10.26 -2.71
N THR A 32 -8.27 10.28 -4.04
CA THR A 32 -7.09 9.85 -4.82
C THR A 32 -5.88 10.76 -4.60
N GLU A 33 -6.07 12.08 -4.50
CA GLU A 33 -4.99 13.03 -4.24
C GLU A 33 -4.37 12.81 -2.85
N ALA A 34 -5.20 12.50 -1.84
CA ALA A 34 -4.73 12.17 -0.50
C ALA A 34 -3.94 10.85 -0.48
N GLU A 35 -4.40 9.82 -1.19
CA GLU A 35 -3.67 8.55 -1.34
C GLU A 35 -2.32 8.76 -2.06
N GLU A 36 -2.30 9.54 -3.13
CA GLU A 36 -1.08 9.88 -3.87
C GLU A 36 -0.08 10.65 -3.01
N GLN A 37 -0.55 11.63 -2.22
CA GLN A 37 0.28 12.38 -1.27
C GLN A 37 0.85 11.48 -0.17
N ALA A 38 0.07 10.53 0.36
CA ALA A 38 0.54 9.57 1.36
C ALA A 38 1.62 8.63 0.78
N ILE A 39 1.43 8.17 -0.46
CA ILE A 39 2.43 7.36 -1.18
C ILE A 39 3.71 8.17 -1.44
N ALA A 40 3.58 9.44 -1.84
CA ALA A 40 4.72 10.32 -2.07
C ALA A 40 5.52 10.58 -0.77
N ALA A 41 4.82 10.83 0.35
CA ALA A 41 5.45 11.00 1.65
C ALA A 41 6.19 9.71 2.10
N ALA A 42 5.57 8.54 1.93
CA ALA A 42 6.20 7.26 2.23
C ALA A 42 7.45 6.99 1.36
N LYS A 43 7.39 7.35 0.06
CA LYS A 43 8.56 7.25 -0.84
C LYS A 43 9.69 8.19 -0.41
N ALA A 44 9.37 9.44 -0.07
CA ALA A 44 10.34 10.42 0.40
C ALA A 44 10.98 10.00 1.74
N GLU A 45 10.22 9.36 2.63
CA GLU A 45 10.79 8.80 3.86
C GLU A 45 11.73 7.62 3.58
N ARG A 46 11.34 6.72 2.67
CA ARG A 46 12.16 5.57 2.26
C ARG A 46 13.46 5.98 1.55
N GLU A 47 13.48 7.12 0.88
CA GLU A 47 14.71 7.69 0.28
C GLU A 47 15.71 8.14 1.36
N LYS A 48 15.22 8.68 2.48
CA LYS A 48 16.07 9.13 3.60
C LYS A 48 16.67 7.97 4.38
N ASP A 49 15.90 6.90 4.59
CA ASP A 49 16.37 5.70 5.29
C ASP A 49 15.89 4.42 4.58
N PRO A 50 16.68 3.88 3.64
CA PRO A 50 16.32 2.67 2.90
C PRO A 50 16.47 1.39 3.73
N ASP A 51 17.19 1.41 4.86
CA ASP A 51 17.43 0.21 5.69
C ASP A 51 16.36 0.02 6.78
N LYS A 52 15.70 1.10 7.23
CA LYS A 52 14.64 1.11 8.26
C LYS A 52 13.51 0.12 7.97
N TYR A 53 13.13 -0.02 6.70
CA TYR A 53 12.07 -0.93 6.24
C TYR A 53 12.59 -2.13 5.46
N ARG A 54 13.91 -2.29 5.33
CA ARG A 54 14.52 -3.43 4.64
C ARG A 54 14.48 -4.63 5.58
N LEU A 55 13.84 -5.71 5.14
CA LEU A 55 13.95 -6.99 5.83
C LEU A 55 15.42 -7.43 5.80
N LYS A 56 16.06 -7.50 6.98
CA LYS A 56 17.41 -8.04 7.10
C LYS A 56 17.35 -9.53 6.80
N ALA A 57 18.02 -9.96 5.74
CA ALA A 57 18.32 -11.37 5.58
C ALA A 57 19.32 -11.73 6.69
N ASP A 58 18.85 -12.43 7.72
CA ASP A 58 19.76 -13.07 8.65
C ASP A 58 20.71 -13.93 7.83
N ALA A 59 22.02 -13.76 8.02
CA ALA A 59 23.03 -14.60 7.39
C ALA A 59 22.94 -16.01 7.98
N GLN A 60 21.93 -16.77 7.55
CA GLN A 60 21.80 -18.16 7.91
C GLN A 60 22.98 -18.88 7.27
N VAL A 61 23.85 -19.45 8.12
CA VAL A 61 24.95 -20.30 7.67
C VAL A 61 24.35 -21.40 6.82
N GLY A 62 24.69 -21.41 5.54
CA GLY A 62 24.15 -22.39 4.60
C GLY A 62 24.55 -23.79 5.03
N ARG A 63 23.66 -24.76 4.80
CA ARG A 63 23.83 -26.16 5.22
C ARG A 63 25.19 -26.75 4.76
N ASN A 64 25.75 -26.26 3.64
CA ASN A 64 27.02 -26.73 3.09
C ASN A 64 28.24 -25.85 3.40
N ASP A 65 28.06 -24.66 3.99
CA ASP A 65 29.14 -23.73 4.32
C ASP A 65 30.05 -24.27 5.42
N PRO A 66 31.32 -23.79 5.53
CA PRO A 66 32.20 -24.14 6.63
C PRO A 66 31.56 -23.81 7.98
N CYS A 67 31.67 -24.73 8.95
CA CYS A 67 31.10 -24.55 10.28
C CYS A 67 31.80 -23.39 11.01
N PRO A 68 31.04 -22.42 11.55
CA PRO A 68 31.61 -21.30 12.32
C PRO A 68 32.26 -21.73 13.64
N CYS A 69 32.07 -22.99 14.04
CA CYS A 69 32.71 -23.61 15.20
C CYS A 69 34.21 -23.90 15.02
N GLY A 70 34.80 -23.57 13.86
CA GLY A 70 36.23 -23.77 13.59
C GLY A 70 36.64 -25.22 13.31
N SER A 71 35.70 -26.14 13.17
CA SER A 71 36.00 -27.57 12.94
C SER A 71 36.46 -27.90 11.51
N GLY A 72 36.38 -26.95 10.58
CA GLY A 72 36.66 -27.15 9.15
C GLY A 72 35.62 -28.02 8.41
N LYS A 73 34.60 -28.54 9.11
CA LYS A 73 33.54 -29.38 8.53
C LYS A 73 32.39 -28.53 7.99
N LYS A 74 31.65 -29.03 7.00
CA LYS A 74 30.40 -28.39 6.52
C LYS A 74 29.38 -28.30 7.67
N PHE A 75 28.61 -27.21 7.76
CA PHE A 75 27.65 -26.95 8.83
C PHE A 75 26.71 -28.15 9.09
N LYS A 76 26.15 -28.76 8.03
CA LYS A 76 25.29 -29.96 8.12
C LYS A 76 25.93 -31.22 8.69
N LYS A 77 27.26 -31.28 8.72
CA LYS A 77 28.03 -32.41 9.25
C LYS A 77 28.65 -32.07 10.61
N CYS A 78 28.32 -30.92 11.18
CA CYS A 78 28.83 -30.44 12.45
C CYS A 78 27.68 -29.86 13.28
N CYS A 79 27.68 -28.56 13.59
CA CYS A 79 26.65 -27.93 14.42
C CYS A 79 25.22 -28.03 13.86
N GLY A 80 25.06 -28.21 12.54
CA GLY A 80 23.78 -28.40 11.87
C GLY A 80 23.42 -29.86 11.57
N ALA A 81 24.10 -30.84 12.19
CA ALA A 81 23.82 -32.26 11.98
C ALA A 81 22.62 -32.77 12.80
N ALA A 82 22.32 -32.12 13.92
CA ALA A 82 21.22 -32.46 14.84
C ALA A 82 20.09 -31.39 14.84
N LYS A 83 20.17 -30.42 13.92
CA LYS A 83 19.11 -29.43 13.67
C LYS A 83 18.34 -29.80 12.42
#